data_AF-A0A9C9VEP5-F1
#
_entry.id   AF-A0A9C9VEP5-F1
#
_cell.length_a   1.000
_cell.length_b   1.000
_cell.length_c   1.000
_cell.angle_alpha   90.00
_cell.angle_beta   90.00
_cell.angle_gamma   90.00
#
_symmetry.space_group_name_H-M   'P 1'
#
loop_
_entity.id
_entity.type
_entity.pdbx_description
1 polymer ?
#
loop_
_entity_poly.entity_id
_entity_poly.type
_entity_poly.pdbx_seq_one_letter_code
_entity_poly.pdbx_strand_id
1 'polypeptide(L)' 'MLAEASQGVLPVIGTGGIMSGADAREKMAAGARLVQIYTGLIHRGPALIREVVAALQNNELR' A
#
# COMPACT_ATOMS: atom_id res chain seq x y z
N MET A 1 -13.55 -0.99 -9.22
CA MET A 1 -12.92 -1.68 -8.04
C MET A 1 -13.73 -1.42 -6.77
N LEU A 2 -13.50 -2.12 -5.64
CA LEU A 2 -14.26 -1.87 -4.38
C LEU A 2 -14.15 -0.42 -3.88
N ALA A 3 -12.96 0.18 -3.97
CA ALA A 3 -12.73 1.57 -3.58
C ALA A 3 -13.56 2.58 -4.43
N GLU A 4 -13.75 2.26 -5.69
CA GLU A 4 -14.56 3.06 -6.62
C GLU A 4 -16.06 2.83 -6.38
N ALA A 5 -16.47 1.58 -6.17
CA ALA A 5 -17.86 1.22 -5.86
C ALA A 5 -18.34 1.84 -4.54
N SER A 6 -17.43 2.07 -3.58
CA SER A 6 -17.76 2.76 -2.35
C SER A 6 -17.79 4.29 -2.47
N GLN A 7 -17.43 4.86 -3.64
CA GLN A 7 -17.32 6.31 -3.83
C GLN A 7 -16.45 6.99 -2.75
N GLY A 8 -15.48 6.25 -2.19
CA GLY A 8 -14.62 6.72 -1.11
C GLY A 8 -15.26 6.78 0.29
N VAL A 9 -16.53 6.36 0.46
CA VAL A 9 -17.20 6.38 1.78
C VAL A 9 -16.76 5.24 2.69
N LEU A 10 -16.24 4.15 2.11
CA LEU A 10 -15.67 3.02 2.84
C LEU A 10 -14.15 2.99 2.61
N PRO A 11 -13.33 3.25 3.64
CA PRO A 11 -11.88 3.13 3.53
C PRO A 11 -11.48 1.70 3.17
N VAL A 12 -10.68 1.55 2.11
CA VAL A 12 -10.15 0.26 1.67
C VAL A 12 -8.72 0.08 2.16
N ILE A 13 -8.41 -1.11 2.67
CA ILE A 13 -7.04 -1.52 3.02
C ILE A 13 -6.52 -2.44 1.91
N GLY A 14 -5.44 -2.03 1.25
CA GLY A 14 -4.76 -2.81 0.22
C GLY A 14 -3.92 -3.90 0.86
N THR A 15 -4.08 -5.15 0.43
CA THR A 15 -3.32 -6.29 0.91
C THR A 15 -2.90 -7.21 -0.24
N GLY A 16 -2.02 -8.16 0.06
CA GLY A 16 -1.53 -9.18 -0.85
C GLY A 16 -0.33 -8.74 -1.69
N GLY A 17 0.77 -9.51 -1.58
CA GLY A 17 1.90 -9.44 -2.50
C GLY A 17 2.84 -8.24 -2.35
N ILE A 18 2.79 -7.48 -1.26
CA ILE A 18 3.66 -6.31 -1.07
C ILE A 18 5.07 -6.75 -0.69
N MET A 19 6.00 -6.66 -1.64
CA MET A 19 7.42 -7.04 -1.54
C MET A 19 8.36 -5.86 -1.79
N SER A 20 7.83 -4.72 -2.22
CA SER A 20 8.55 -3.48 -2.49
C SER A 20 7.70 -2.23 -2.18
N GLY A 21 8.35 -1.06 -2.17
CA GLY A 21 7.65 0.22 -2.11
C GLY A 21 6.78 0.50 -3.33
N ALA A 22 7.11 -0.06 -4.50
CA ALA A 22 6.31 0.08 -5.71
C ALA A 22 4.97 -0.66 -5.60
N ASP A 23 4.96 -1.87 -5.05
CA ASP A 23 3.73 -2.65 -4.83
C ASP A 23 2.77 -1.90 -3.88
N ALA A 24 3.33 -1.26 -2.85
CA ALA A 24 2.53 -0.44 -1.94
C ALA A 24 1.91 0.78 -2.65
N ARG A 25 2.66 1.46 -3.52
CA ARG A 25 2.13 2.56 -4.34
C ARG A 25 1.04 2.09 -5.30
N GLU A 26 1.18 0.91 -5.89
CA GLU A 26 0.15 0.34 -6.77
C GLU A 26 -1.17 0.16 -6.01
N LYS A 27 -1.13 -0.34 -4.77
CA LYS A 27 -2.34 -0.46 -3.93
C LYS A 27 -2.96 0.91 -3.62
N MET A 28 -2.14 1.91 -3.31
CA MET A 28 -2.65 3.27 -3.09
C MET A 28 -3.28 3.86 -4.34
N ALA A 29 -2.65 3.69 -5.51
CA ALA A 29 -3.17 4.15 -6.80
C ALA A 29 -4.49 3.46 -7.19
N ALA A 30 -4.69 2.22 -6.75
CA ALA A 30 -5.95 1.48 -6.87
C ALA A 30 -7.06 1.96 -5.92
N GLY A 31 -6.80 2.98 -5.10
CA GLY A 31 -7.78 3.60 -4.19
C GLY A 31 -7.73 3.07 -2.75
N ALA A 32 -6.72 2.29 -2.37
CA ALA A 32 -6.50 1.95 -0.97
C ALA A 32 -6.08 3.20 -0.17
N ARG A 33 -6.52 3.29 1.08
CA ARG A 33 -6.10 4.34 2.02
C ARG A 33 -4.99 3.88 2.97
N LEU A 34 -4.87 2.56 3.15
CA LEU A 34 -3.84 1.91 3.96
C LEU A 34 -3.36 0.67 3.23
N VAL A 35 -2.17 0.18 3.59
CA VAL A 35 -1.65 -1.11 3.13
C VAL A 35 -1.31 -2.01 4.31
N GLN A 36 -1.51 -3.32 4.14
CA GLN A 36 -1.15 -4.34 5.12
C GLN A 36 -0.07 -5.25 4.55
N ILE A 37 0.96 -5.49 5.36
CA ILE A 37 2.13 -6.31 4.98
C ILE A 37 2.26 -7.46 5.97
N TYR A 38 2.19 -8.70 5.45
CA TYR A 38 2.50 -9.91 6.22
C TYR A 38 3.65 -10.66 5.55
N THR A 39 3.38 -11.36 4.45
CA THR A 39 4.37 -12.22 3.76
C THR A 39 5.65 -11.44 3.45
N GLY A 40 5.54 -10.19 3.01
CA GLY A 40 6.69 -9.33 2.75
C GLY A 40 7.54 -9.06 3.99
N LEU A 41 6.92 -8.87 5.17
CA LEU A 41 7.65 -8.68 6.41
C LEU A 41 8.44 -9.93 6.79
N ILE A 42 7.86 -11.12 6.61
CA ILE A 42 8.53 -12.39 6.91
C ILE A 42 9.73 -12.64 6.00
N HIS A 43 9.62 -12.34 4.70
CA HIS A 43 10.69 -12.64 3.74
C HIS A 43 11.73 -11.53 3.56
N ARG A 44 11.35 -10.26 3.69
CA ARG A 44 12.24 -9.09 3.48
C ARG A 44 12.63 -8.39 4.79
N GLY A 45 12.03 -8.79 5.90
CA GLY A 45 12.31 -8.21 7.21
C GLY A 45 11.87 -6.74 7.34
N PRO A 46 12.27 -6.07 8.42
CA PRO A 46 11.84 -4.70 8.72
C PRO A 46 12.37 -3.64 7.74
N ALA A 47 13.37 -3.97 6.92
CA ALA A 47 13.86 -3.07 5.87
C ALA A 47 12.76 -2.73 4.85
N LEU A 48 11.89 -3.69 4.53
CA LEU A 48 10.74 -3.46 3.64
C LEU A 48 9.80 -2.39 4.18
N ILE A 49 9.60 -2.34 5.50
CA ILE A 49 8.72 -1.34 6.11
C ILE A 49 9.27 0.07 5.87
N ARG A 50 10.59 0.27 6.02
CA ARG A 50 11.22 1.58 5.74
C ARG A 50 11.12 1.95 4.28
N GLU A 51 11.34 0.99 3.37
CA GLU A 51 11.20 1.18 1.93
C GLU A 51 9.77 1.62 1.55
N VAL A 52 8.76 0.93 2.09
CA VAL A 52 7.35 1.26 1.84
C VAL A 52 6.99 2.64 2.40
N VAL A 53 7.42 2.96 3.64
CA VAL A 53 7.16 4.29 4.22
C VAL A 53 7.79 5.38 3.37
N ALA A 54 9.06 5.23 2.96
CA ALA A 54 9.74 6.20 2.10
C ALA A 54 9.04 6.35 0.74
N ALA A 55 8.61 5.24 0.14
CA ALA A 55 7.89 5.22 -1.12
C ALA A 55 6.53 5.94 -1.08
N LEU A 56 5.87 5.96 0.09
CA LEU A 56 4.57 6.59 0.30
C LEU A 56 4.67 8.03 0.83
N GLN A 57 5.81 8.43 1.38
CA GLN A 57 6.07 9.80 1.86
C GLN A 57 6.39 10.79 0.73
N ASN A 58 6.96 10.32 -0.38
CA ASN A 58 7.26 11.15 -1.55
C ASN A 58 5.96 11.53 -2.27
N ASN A 59 5.45 12.70 -1.90
CA ASN A 59 4.08 13.13 -2.11
C ASN A 59 3.90 13.81 -3.49
N GLU A 60 4.03 13.03 -4.57
CA GLU A 60 3.67 13.45 -5.95
C GLU A 60 2.19 13.20 -6.30
N LEU A 61 1.38 12.77 -5.33
CA LEU A 61 -0.02 12.35 -5.53
C LEU A 61 -1.04 13.19 -4.74
N ARG A 62 -0.78 14.48 -4.52
CA ARG A 62 -1.80 15.42 -4.00
C ARG A 62 -2.21 16.41 -5.07
#